data_AF-A0A957TIR9-F1
#
_entry.id   AF-A0A957TIR9-F1
#
_cell.length_a   1.000
_cell.length_b   1.000
_cell.length_c   1.000
_cell.angle_alpha   90.00
_cell.angle_beta   90.00
_cell.angle_gamma   90.00
#
_symmetry.space_group_name_H-M   'P 1'
#
loop_
_entity.id
_entity.type
_entity.pdbx_description
1 polymer ?
#
loop_
_entity_poly.entity_id
_entity_poly.type
_entity_poly.pdbx_seq_one_letter_code
_entity_poly.pdbx_strand_id
1 'polypeptide(L)'
;SGIPGRHNQALRFDGGVADDDGNDGVVDYLTMSTTAAGLGLQESSFTVMAWVKADNVSGTHYVLRTADNAVLRMGIKNGKAHFGLVTSEVNSSAAVAADEWVHLAWVYDKATSTKKIYINGILDPNSATHAAYGGDATIWIGHDFDGLLDDLRILTYAADAGTIARMMNEAPLVNLHLDEDLNTTSFANDSPNTNAATCTGDICPGAGDKGQMRESASFDGVDDALTVSNSGDLDLETYTVALWVKPTQKKSLWQTLIYKGADGAEQRTFALLINPDAMTLRHNLQKSDCATYATRDSTGSLLLNQWNHVVMTFDGNENALYINGSLDGAVAYVGTPCQSSNPVHLGASTASNHTPFAGNLDEVTVASGALSEAQVHALYDYQSAWYDEKQQHT
;
A
#
# COMPACT_ATOMS: atom_id res chain seq x y z
N SER A 1 10.12 -2.15 -14.81
CA SER A 1 10.30 -1.34 -16.05
C SER A 1 11.31 -0.21 -15.86
N GLY A 2 11.67 0.19 -14.63
CA GLY A 2 12.57 1.32 -14.38
C GLY A 2 11.98 2.70 -14.74
N ILE A 3 10.73 2.74 -15.20
CA ILE A 3 10.03 3.97 -15.59
C ILE A 3 9.34 4.55 -14.35
N PRO A 4 9.61 5.80 -13.96
CA PRO A 4 8.94 6.42 -12.82
C PRO A 4 7.41 6.46 -12.99
N GLY A 5 6.71 5.89 -12.02
CA GLY A 5 5.26 5.90 -11.91
C GLY A 5 4.75 6.96 -10.93
N ARG A 6 3.45 6.89 -10.63
CA ARG A 6 2.80 7.68 -9.57
C ARG A 6 3.06 7.08 -8.19
N HIS A 7 2.98 5.76 -8.07
CA HIS A 7 3.31 4.94 -6.91
C HIS A 7 4.34 3.88 -7.38
N ASN A 8 5.60 4.30 -7.55
CA ASN A 8 6.79 3.47 -7.83
C ASN A 8 7.21 3.46 -9.30
N GLN A 9 7.13 2.30 -9.94
CA GLN A 9 7.49 2.07 -11.32
C GLN A 9 6.24 1.80 -12.13
N ALA A 10 6.06 2.54 -13.21
CA ALA A 10 4.96 2.32 -14.14
C ALA A 10 5.32 1.28 -15.19
N LEU A 11 4.35 0.47 -15.59
CA LEU A 11 4.45 -0.35 -16.80
C LEU A 11 4.12 0.48 -18.03
N ARG A 12 4.88 0.28 -19.11
CA ARG A 12 4.63 0.88 -20.42
C ARG A 12 3.86 -0.10 -21.28
N PHE A 13 2.85 0.42 -21.97
CA PHE A 13 2.11 -0.27 -23.01
C PHE A 13 2.10 0.65 -24.25
N ASP A 14 2.19 0.07 -25.44
CA ASP A 14 2.41 0.78 -26.70
C ASP A 14 1.16 0.89 -27.59
N GLY A 15 -0.01 0.48 -27.08
CA GLY A 15 -1.26 0.50 -27.82
C GLY A 15 -1.40 -0.64 -28.83
N GLY A 16 -0.54 -1.66 -28.81
CA GLY A 16 -0.64 -2.83 -29.69
C GLY A 16 -0.21 -2.57 -31.13
N VAL A 17 0.63 -1.57 -31.37
CA VAL A 17 1.33 -1.38 -32.64
C VAL A 17 2.62 -2.19 -32.61
N ALA A 18 2.86 -3.01 -33.64
CA ALA A 18 4.09 -3.79 -33.72
C ALA A 18 5.36 -2.91 -33.63
N ASP A 19 6.22 -3.23 -32.66
CA ASP A 19 7.67 -2.96 -32.56
C ASP A 19 8.13 -1.56 -32.10
N ASP A 20 8.48 -1.44 -30.80
CA ASP A 20 9.59 -0.57 -30.32
C ASP A 20 10.32 -1.09 -29.04
N ASP A 21 10.08 -2.33 -28.60
CA ASP A 21 10.91 -2.97 -27.54
C ASP A 21 12.03 -3.85 -28.12
N GLY A 22 12.05 -4.01 -29.44
CA GLY A 22 13.16 -4.57 -30.17
C GLY A 22 13.28 -6.09 -30.14
N ASN A 23 12.22 -6.91 -29.96
CA ASN A 23 12.31 -8.29 -30.47
C ASN A 23 11.08 -9.22 -30.72
N ASP A 24 9.79 -8.86 -30.65
CA ASP A 24 8.78 -9.93 -30.94
C ASP A 24 7.50 -9.58 -31.72
N GLY A 25 7.14 -8.30 -31.90
CA GLY A 25 5.97 -7.92 -32.70
C GLY A 25 4.64 -8.42 -32.14
N VAL A 26 4.52 -8.57 -30.82
CA VAL A 26 3.28 -8.96 -30.14
C VAL A 26 2.60 -7.73 -29.51
N VAL A 27 1.28 -7.78 -29.37
CA VAL A 27 0.50 -6.77 -28.63
C VAL A 27 0.92 -6.83 -27.16
N ASP A 28 1.40 -5.72 -26.61
CA ASP A 28 1.78 -5.65 -25.20
C ASP A 28 0.54 -5.66 -24.31
N TYR A 29 0.25 -6.81 -23.71
CA TYR A 29 -0.70 -6.94 -22.61
C TYR A 29 -0.25 -8.03 -21.65
N LEU A 30 -0.57 -7.87 -20.38
CA LEU A 30 -0.36 -8.93 -19.40
C LEU A 30 -1.58 -9.84 -19.38
N THR A 31 -1.33 -11.15 -19.33
CA THR A 31 -2.37 -12.15 -19.08
C THR A 31 -2.26 -12.62 -17.64
N MET A 32 -3.33 -12.44 -16.87
CA MET A 32 -3.41 -12.97 -15.51
C MET A 32 -3.39 -14.50 -15.55
N SER A 33 -2.69 -15.13 -14.60
CA SER A 33 -2.64 -16.60 -14.45
C SER A 33 -3.96 -17.21 -13.99
N THR A 34 -4.90 -16.38 -13.53
CA THR A 34 -6.22 -16.75 -13.03
C THR A 34 -7.34 -16.10 -13.84
N THR A 35 -8.57 -16.54 -13.63
CA THR A 35 -9.77 -16.04 -14.30
C THR A 35 -10.48 -14.95 -13.49
N ALA A 36 -11.50 -14.34 -14.08
CA ALA A 36 -12.35 -13.38 -13.40
C ALA A 36 -13.02 -13.94 -12.13
N ALA A 37 -13.41 -15.23 -12.11
CA ALA A 37 -13.93 -15.84 -10.89
C ALA A 37 -12.85 -16.00 -9.82
N GLY A 38 -11.63 -16.40 -10.20
CA GLY A 38 -10.49 -16.51 -9.28
C GLY A 38 -10.07 -15.19 -8.67
N LEU A 39 -10.27 -14.06 -9.37
CA LEU A 39 -10.08 -12.71 -8.84
C LEU A 39 -11.30 -12.16 -8.09
N GLY A 40 -12.35 -12.95 -7.90
CA GLY A 40 -13.56 -12.53 -7.20
C GLY A 40 -14.35 -11.44 -7.92
N LEU A 41 -14.33 -11.41 -9.27
CA LEU A 41 -15.10 -10.47 -10.10
C LEU A 41 -16.43 -11.05 -10.61
N GLN A 42 -16.55 -12.38 -10.63
CA GLN A 42 -17.75 -13.07 -11.07
C GLN A 42 -18.83 -13.02 -9.98
N GLU A 43 -20.03 -12.59 -10.34
CA GLU A 43 -21.19 -12.61 -9.46
C GLU A 43 -20.93 -11.94 -8.09
N SER A 44 -20.16 -10.85 -8.07
CA SER A 44 -19.70 -10.18 -6.86
C SER A 44 -19.72 -8.65 -7.00
N SER A 45 -19.53 -7.94 -5.88
CA SER A 45 -19.13 -6.53 -5.91
C SER A 45 -17.62 -6.46 -6.09
N PHE A 46 -17.11 -5.45 -6.80
CA PHE A 46 -15.67 -5.27 -6.98
C PHE A 46 -15.31 -3.81 -7.27
N THR A 47 -14.03 -3.51 -7.13
CA THR A 47 -13.41 -2.25 -7.54
C THR A 47 -12.14 -2.53 -8.30
N VAL A 48 -11.95 -1.88 -9.44
CA VAL A 48 -10.66 -1.85 -10.13
C VAL A 48 -10.20 -0.41 -10.18
N MET A 49 -8.94 -0.14 -9.87
CA MET A 49 -8.38 1.21 -9.89
C MET A 49 -6.93 1.21 -10.32
N ALA A 50 -6.49 2.30 -10.95
CA ALA A 50 -5.11 2.48 -11.36
C ALA A 50 -4.78 3.96 -11.56
N TRP A 51 -3.50 4.29 -11.43
CA TRP A 51 -2.93 5.47 -12.07
C TRP A 51 -2.66 5.17 -13.54
N VAL A 52 -3.12 6.05 -14.43
CA VAL A 52 -2.88 5.94 -15.87
C VAL A 52 -2.37 7.26 -16.43
N LYS A 53 -1.38 7.20 -17.32
CA LYS A 53 -0.96 8.32 -18.15
C LYS A 53 -1.01 7.84 -19.60
N ALA A 54 -2.15 8.06 -20.24
CA ALA A 54 -2.39 7.60 -21.61
C ALA A 54 -1.76 8.58 -22.60
N ASP A 55 -1.00 8.08 -23.56
CA ASP A 55 -0.42 8.88 -24.64
C ASP A 55 -1.48 9.18 -25.72
N ASN A 56 -2.42 8.25 -25.90
CA ASN A 56 -3.57 8.40 -26.78
C ASN A 56 -4.87 8.13 -26.01
N VAL A 57 -5.84 9.03 -26.20
CA VAL A 57 -7.17 8.91 -25.60
C VAL A 57 -8.29 8.82 -26.65
N SER A 58 -7.95 8.77 -27.94
CA SER A 58 -8.89 8.66 -29.05
C SER A 58 -9.19 7.20 -29.39
N GLY A 59 -10.46 6.85 -29.64
CA GLY A 59 -10.83 5.44 -29.80
C GLY A 59 -11.07 4.77 -28.46
N THR A 60 -10.68 3.51 -28.29
CA THR A 60 -10.88 2.76 -27.03
C THR A 60 -9.58 2.07 -26.62
N HIS A 61 -9.20 2.27 -25.37
CA HIS A 61 -7.95 1.78 -24.78
C HIS A 61 -8.28 1.11 -23.45
N TYR A 62 -7.93 -0.17 -23.27
CA TYR A 62 -8.34 -0.92 -22.09
C TYR A 62 -7.21 -1.06 -21.08
N VAL A 63 -7.45 -0.55 -19.88
CA VAL A 63 -6.61 -0.81 -18.72
C VAL A 63 -6.79 -2.25 -18.26
N LEU A 64 -8.03 -2.71 -18.20
CA LEU A 64 -8.39 -4.08 -17.83
C LEU A 64 -9.57 -4.57 -18.67
N ARG A 65 -9.49 -5.78 -19.21
CA ARG A 65 -10.63 -6.44 -19.86
C ARG A 65 -10.60 -7.96 -19.75
N THR A 66 -11.74 -8.61 -19.97
CA THR A 66 -11.78 -10.07 -20.14
C THR A 66 -11.46 -10.50 -21.58
N ALA A 67 -10.92 -11.71 -21.74
CA ALA A 67 -10.56 -12.29 -23.05
C ALA A 67 -11.78 -12.70 -23.88
N ASP A 68 -12.90 -13.07 -23.24
CA ASP A 68 -14.14 -13.54 -23.90
C ASP A 68 -14.96 -12.37 -24.48
N ASN A 69 -14.68 -11.99 -25.74
CA ASN A 69 -15.38 -10.86 -26.39
C ASN A 69 -15.43 -9.56 -25.56
N ALA A 70 -14.47 -9.36 -24.63
CA ALA A 70 -14.37 -8.18 -23.77
C ALA A 70 -15.68 -7.85 -23.03
N VAL A 71 -16.28 -8.79 -22.32
CA VAL A 71 -17.56 -8.55 -21.63
C VAL A 71 -17.38 -7.61 -20.43
N LEU A 72 -16.29 -7.75 -19.66
CA LEU A 72 -15.87 -6.77 -18.66
C LEU A 72 -14.78 -5.87 -19.28
N ARG A 73 -14.99 -4.56 -19.26
CA ARG A 73 -14.08 -3.57 -19.88
C ARG A 73 -13.93 -2.34 -19.02
N MET A 74 -12.69 -1.95 -18.76
CA MET A 74 -12.32 -0.75 -18.03
C MET A 74 -11.18 -0.05 -18.76
N GLY A 75 -11.27 1.26 -18.90
CA GLY A 75 -10.22 2.04 -19.56
C GLY A 75 -10.70 3.40 -20.03
N ILE A 76 -10.25 3.83 -21.20
CA ILE A 76 -10.56 5.14 -21.78
C ILE A 76 -11.24 4.93 -23.14
N LYS A 77 -12.35 5.64 -23.38
CA LYS A 77 -13.08 5.63 -24.66
C LYS A 77 -13.36 7.08 -25.10
N ASN A 78 -12.74 7.51 -26.18
CA ASN A 78 -12.87 8.85 -26.77
C ASN A 78 -12.70 9.98 -25.74
N GLY A 79 -11.61 9.93 -24.97
CA GLY A 79 -11.27 10.94 -23.97
C GLY A 79 -12.12 10.89 -22.71
N LYS A 80 -12.84 9.78 -22.45
CA LYS A 80 -13.65 9.57 -21.25
C LYS A 80 -13.26 8.27 -20.57
N ALA A 81 -13.29 8.25 -19.24
CA ALA A 81 -13.16 6.99 -18.51
C ALA A 81 -14.37 6.10 -18.83
N HIS A 82 -14.12 4.82 -19.07
CA HIS A 82 -15.07 3.88 -19.65
C HIS A 82 -15.25 2.64 -18.77
N PHE A 83 -16.50 2.24 -18.54
CA PHE A 83 -16.85 1.01 -17.84
C PHE A 83 -17.94 0.22 -18.59
N GLY A 84 -17.53 -0.86 -19.25
CA GLY A 84 -18.39 -1.81 -19.93
C GLY A 84 -18.65 -3.08 -19.12
N LEU A 85 -19.91 -3.49 -19.06
CA LEU A 85 -20.38 -4.80 -18.61
C LEU A 85 -21.37 -5.34 -19.65
N VAL A 86 -20.97 -6.38 -20.39
CA VAL A 86 -21.76 -7.00 -21.47
C VAL A 86 -22.17 -5.96 -22.53
N THR A 87 -23.44 -5.57 -22.58
CA THR A 87 -23.96 -4.53 -23.49
C THR A 87 -24.15 -3.18 -22.80
N SER A 88 -24.04 -3.12 -21.48
CA SER A 88 -24.20 -1.89 -20.70
C SER A 88 -22.85 -1.19 -20.55
N GLU A 89 -22.76 0.03 -21.08
CA GLU A 89 -21.58 0.88 -20.97
C GLU A 89 -21.92 2.14 -20.17
N VAL A 90 -20.97 2.63 -19.38
CA VAL A 90 -21.01 4.00 -18.83
C VAL A 90 -19.68 4.68 -19.13
N ASN A 91 -19.75 5.93 -19.59
CA ASN A 91 -18.59 6.77 -19.80
C ASN A 91 -18.69 7.96 -18.85
N SER A 92 -17.56 8.43 -18.34
CA SER A 92 -17.52 9.62 -17.49
C SER A 92 -18.06 10.86 -18.19
N SER A 93 -18.56 11.80 -17.41
CA SER A 93 -18.86 13.16 -17.86
C SER A 93 -17.58 14.00 -17.98
N ALA A 94 -16.64 13.85 -17.05
CA ALA A 94 -15.35 14.51 -17.09
C ALA A 94 -14.44 13.92 -18.17
N ALA A 95 -13.58 14.76 -18.77
CA ALA A 95 -12.60 14.34 -19.75
C ALA A 95 -11.34 13.77 -19.09
N VAL A 96 -10.71 12.81 -19.77
CA VAL A 96 -9.37 12.31 -19.48
C VAL A 96 -8.44 12.91 -20.54
N ALA A 97 -7.43 13.65 -20.10
CA ALA A 97 -6.42 14.24 -20.98
C ALA A 97 -5.34 13.21 -21.32
N ALA A 98 -4.77 13.34 -22.52
CA ALA A 98 -3.56 12.61 -22.89
C ALA A 98 -2.34 13.22 -22.16
N ASP A 99 -1.30 12.42 -21.99
CA ASP A 99 -0.01 12.78 -21.38
C ASP A 99 -0.09 13.30 -19.94
N GLU A 100 -1.21 13.07 -19.24
CA GLU A 100 -1.41 13.44 -17.85
C GLU A 100 -1.73 12.22 -17.00
N TRP A 101 -1.07 12.12 -15.84
CA TRP A 101 -1.43 11.10 -14.85
C TRP A 101 -2.80 11.41 -14.27
N VAL A 102 -3.73 10.48 -14.47
CA VAL A 102 -5.06 10.47 -13.89
C VAL A 102 -5.27 9.17 -13.11
N HIS A 103 -5.88 9.27 -11.94
CA HIS A 103 -6.30 8.10 -11.20
C HIS A 103 -7.73 7.74 -11.59
N LEU A 104 -7.94 6.53 -12.10
CA LEU A 104 -9.24 6.03 -12.49
C LEU A 104 -9.66 4.89 -11.55
N ALA A 105 -10.90 4.92 -11.08
CA ALA A 105 -11.50 3.77 -10.40
C ALA A 105 -12.88 3.44 -10.94
N TRP A 106 -13.13 2.13 -11.07
CA TRP A 106 -14.36 1.53 -11.56
C TRP A 106 -14.95 0.66 -10.46
N VAL A 107 -16.09 1.08 -9.92
CA VAL A 107 -16.74 0.41 -8.80
C VAL A 107 -18.03 -0.24 -9.30
N TYR A 108 -18.16 -1.54 -9.10
CA TYR A 108 -19.40 -2.27 -9.28
C TYR A 108 -19.92 -2.78 -7.93
N ASP A 109 -21.16 -2.40 -7.62
CA ASP A 109 -21.86 -2.85 -6.41
C ASP A 109 -22.98 -3.80 -6.79
N LYS A 110 -22.84 -5.09 -6.45
CA LYS A 110 -23.84 -6.14 -6.72
C LYS A 110 -25.14 -5.90 -5.96
N ALA A 111 -25.08 -5.36 -4.74
CA ALA A 111 -26.27 -5.15 -3.91
C ALA A 111 -27.23 -4.14 -4.55
N THR A 112 -26.67 -3.12 -5.21
CA THR A 112 -27.42 -2.08 -5.92
C THR A 112 -27.44 -2.26 -7.44
N SER A 113 -26.66 -3.21 -7.97
CA SER A 113 -26.43 -3.43 -9.40
C SER A 113 -25.92 -2.17 -10.10
N THR A 114 -25.10 -1.34 -9.42
CA THR A 114 -24.63 -0.05 -9.94
C THR A 114 -23.17 -0.09 -10.38
N LYS A 115 -22.87 0.59 -11.49
CA LYS A 115 -21.53 0.93 -11.95
C LYS A 115 -21.25 2.41 -11.70
N LYS A 116 -20.12 2.72 -11.07
CA LYS A 116 -19.63 4.07 -10.82
C LYS A 116 -18.20 4.22 -11.32
N ILE A 117 -17.87 5.45 -11.71
CA ILE A 117 -16.52 5.84 -12.13
C ILE A 117 -16.06 6.97 -11.21
N TYR A 118 -14.82 6.90 -10.76
CA TYR A 118 -14.13 7.99 -10.08
C TYR A 118 -12.94 8.45 -10.91
N ILE A 119 -12.76 9.75 -11.03
CA ILE A 119 -11.62 10.39 -11.70
C ILE A 119 -10.93 11.27 -10.67
N ASN A 120 -9.64 11.01 -10.44
CA ASN A 120 -8.84 11.69 -9.42
C ASN A 120 -9.55 11.73 -8.05
N GLY A 121 -10.11 10.58 -7.65
CA GLY A 121 -10.76 10.42 -6.35
C GLY A 121 -12.19 10.99 -6.26
N ILE A 122 -12.65 11.68 -7.31
CA ILE A 122 -13.96 12.34 -7.34
C ILE A 122 -14.95 11.45 -8.10
N LEU A 123 -16.12 11.19 -7.50
CA LEU A 123 -17.20 10.45 -8.15
C LEU A 123 -17.73 11.21 -9.37
N ASP A 124 -17.71 10.58 -10.53
CA ASP A 124 -18.37 11.10 -11.72
C ASP A 124 -19.90 10.94 -11.60
N PRO A 125 -20.69 11.95 -12.02
CA PRO A 125 -22.14 11.88 -11.92
C PRO A 125 -22.77 10.82 -12.84
N ASN A 126 -22.08 10.38 -13.90
CA ASN A 126 -22.60 9.32 -14.75
C ASN A 126 -22.47 7.97 -14.05
N SER A 127 -23.59 7.29 -13.89
CA SER A 127 -23.67 5.92 -13.40
C SER A 127 -24.66 5.14 -14.25
N ALA A 128 -24.56 3.82 -14.23
CA ALA A 128 -25.50 2.94 -14.91
C ALA A 128 -25.76 1.69 -14.08
N THR A 129 -26.94 1.10 -14.23
CA THR A 129 -27.25 -0.19 -13.62
C THR A 129 -27.09 -1.34 -14.60
N HIS A 130 -26.66 -2.49 -14.11
CA HIS A 130 -26.57 -3.73 -14.86
C HIS A 130 -26.45 -4.91 -13.91
N ALA A 131 -26.87 -6.10 -14.33
CA ALA A 131 -26.60 -7.33 -13.59
C ALA A 131 -25.09 -7.57 -13.42
N ALA A 132 -24.73 -8.39 -12.43
CA ALA A 132 -23.33 -8.71 -12.17
C ALA A 132 -22.67 -9.38 -13.38
N TYR A 133 -21.36 -9.25 -13.46
CA TYR A 133 -20.60 -10.01 -14.44
C TYR A 133 -20.69 -11.50 -14.11
N GLY A 134 -21.33 -12.27 -14.99
CA GLY A 134 -21.50 -13.71 -14.81
C GLY A 134 -20.47 -14.58 -15.54
N GLY A 135 -19.56 -13.98 -16.31
CA GLY A 135 -18.54 -14.71 -17.07
C GLY A 135 -17.36 -15.17 -16.19
N ASP A 136 -16.50 -16.00 -16.77
CA ASP A 136 -15.31 -16.53 -16.09
C ASP A 136 -14.13 -16.69 -17.07
N ALA A 137 -13.77 -15.59 -17.74
CA ALA A 137 -12.65 -15.57 -18.65
C ALA A 137 -11.39 -15.02 -18.00
N THR A 138 -10.24 -15.30 -18.62
CA THR A 138 -8.95 -14.72 -18.26
C THR A 138 -8.98 -13.20 -18.39
N ILE A 139 -8.25 -12.53 -17.51
CA ILE A 139 -8.10 -11.07 -17.51
C ILE A 139 -6.84 -10.65 -18.29
N TRP A 140 -7.00 -9.63 -19.13
CA TRP A 140 -5.93 -8.92 -19.80
C TRP A 140 -5.77 -7.51 -19.23
N ILE A 141 -4.53 -7.12 -19.00
CA ILE A 141 -4.14 -5.78 -18.53
C ILE A 141 -3.39 -5.08 -19.64
N GLY A 142 -3.81 -3.86 -19.97
CA GLY A 142 -3.15 -3.01 -20.97
C GLY A 142 -3.44 -3.36 -22.43
N HIS A 143 -4.40 -4.25 -22.71
CA HIS A 143 -4.75 -4.61 -24.09
C HIS A 143 -5.28 -3.40 -24.87
N ASP A 144 -4.56 -2.98 -25.91
CA ASP A 144 -4.76 -1.75 -26.69
C ASP A 144 -4.57 -0.44 -25.89
N PHE A 145 -3.98 -0.51 -24.70
CA PHE A 145 -3.64 0.67 -23.92
C PHE A 145 -2.32 1.26 -24.40
N ASP A 146 -2.31 2.55 -24.71
CA ASP A 146 -1.11 3.29 -25.13
C ASP A 146 -0.76 4.29 -24.03
N GLY A 147 0.31 4.03 -23.29
CA GLY A 147 0.73 4.88 -22.19
C GLY A 147 1.38 4.13 -21.03
N LEU A 148 1.36 4.79 -19.87
CA LEU A 148 1.88 4.26 -18.62
C LEU A 148 0.73 3.86 -17.68
N LEU A 149 0.87 2.68 -17.07
CA LEU A 149 -0.03 2.16 -16.04
C LEU A 149 0.76 1.98 -14.76
N ASP A 150 0.18 2.38 -13.63
CA ASP A 150 0.78 2.20 -12.32
C ASP A 150 -0.30 1.92 -11.27
N ASP A 151 0.09 1.23 -10.20
CA ASP A 151 -0.76 0.90 -9.05
C ASP A 151 -2.13 0.31 -9.42
N LEU A 152 -2.15 -0.65 -10.35
CA LEU A 152 -3.38 -1.37 -10.67
C LEU A 152 -3.79 -2.25 -9.49
N ARG A 153 -4.90 -1.91 -8.85
CA ARG A 153 -5.50 -2.66 -7.75
C ARG A 153 -6.85 -3.24 -8.16
N ILE A 154 -7.10 -4.47 -7.73
CA ILE A 154 -8.39 -5.16 -7.84
C ILE A 154 -8.86 -5.51 -6.43
N LEU A 155 -9.99 -4.96 -6.02
CA LEU A 155 -10.63 -5.21 -4.73
C LEU A 155 -11.90 -6.05 -4.96
N THR A 156 -12.13 -7.03 -4.09
CA THR A 156 -13.28 -7.96 -4.15
C THR A 156 -14.55 -7.38 -3.49
N TYR A 157 -14.62 -6.06 -3.37
CA TYR A 157 -15.75 -5.32 -2.81
C TYR A 157 -15.96 -3.98 -3.52
N ALA A 158 -17.15 -3.39 -3.34
CA ALA A 158 -17.46 -2.05 -3.84
C ALA A 158 -16.90 -0.98 -2.89
N ALA A 159 -15.80 -0.34 -3.29
CA ALA A 159 -15.14 0.68 -2.50
C ALA A 159 -15.96 1.99 -2.44
N ASP A 160 -15.98 2.62 -1.28
CA ASP A 160 -16.59 3.93 -1.09
C ASP A 160 -15.66 5.07 -1.53
N ALA A 161 -16.19 6.30 -1.57
CA ALA A 161 -15.43 7.47 -2.02
C ALA A 161 -14.18 7.74 -1.15
N GLY A 162 -14.25 7.45 0.16
CA GLY A 162 -13.11 7.60 1.05
C GLY A 162 -11.99 6.61 0.73
N THR A 163 -12.33 5.36 0.46
CA THR A 163 -11.40 4.31 0.02
C THR A 163 -10.74 4.67 -1.29
N ILE A 164 -11.51 5.12 -2.29
CA ILE A 164 -10.96 5.53 -3.59
C ILE A 164 -10.02 6.73 -3.45
N ALA A 165 -10.49 7.81 -2.78
CA ALA A 165 -9.69 9.02 -2.61
C ALA A 165 -8.39 8.73 -1.87
N ARG A 166 -8.42 7.79 -0.93
CA ARG A 166 -7.26 7.47 -0.12
C ARG A 166 -6.30 6.53 -0.84
N MET A 167 -6.77 5.43 -1.45
CA MET A 167 -5.88 4.56 -2.25
C MET A 167 -5.25 5.32 -3.44
N MET A 168 -5.94 6.31 -3.99
CA MET A 168 -5.34 7.24 -4.96
C MET A 168 -4.19 8.05 -4.36
N ASN A 169 -4.37 8.60 -3.15
CA ASN A 169 -3.39 9.47 -2.51
C ASN A 169 -2.31 8.70 -1.74
N GLU A 170 -2.48 7.38 -1.57
CA GLU A 170 -1.54 6.48 -0.91
C GLU A 170 -0.43 6.04 -1.86
N ALA A 171 0.45 6.99 -2.19
CA ALA A 171 1.83 6.64 -2.42
C ALA A 171 2.41 6.35 -1.04
N PRO A 172 2.82 5.10 -0.72
CA PRO A 172 3.69 4.95 0.40
C PRO A 172 4.91 5.84 0.16
N LEU A 173 5.35 6.59 1.16
CA LEU A 173 6.59 7.38 1.12
C LEU A 173 7.79 6.47 1.38
N VAL A 174 7.55 5.45 2.19
CA VAL A 174 8.45 4.33 2.43
C VAL A 174 7.63 3.06 2.28
N ASN A 175 8.07 2.16 1.41
CA ASN A 175 7.53 0.83 1.25
C ASN A 175 8.71 -0.15 1.12
N LEU A 176 9.00 -0.83 2.22
CA LEU A 176 10.08 -1.80 2.31
C LEU A 176 9.44 -3.19 2.40
N HIS A 177 9.50 -3.93 1.31
CA HIS A 177 9.10 -5.35 1.31
C HIS A 177 10.05 -6.20 2.16
N LEU A 178 11.31 -5.77 2.33
CA LEU A 178 12.33 -6.51 3.08
C LEU A 178 12.64 -7.89 2.47
N ASP A 179 12.54 -7.94 1.14
CA ASP A 179 12.63 -9.14 0.31
C ASP A 179 14.05 -9.49 -0.17
N GLU A 180 15.06 -8.85 0.40
CA GLU A 180 16.42 -8.89 -0.12
C GLU A 180 17.16 -10.20 0.18
N ASP A 181 18.10 -10.52 -0.71
CA ASP A 181 19.02 -11.64 -0.54
C ASP A 181 20.00 -11.43 0.64
N LEU A 182 20.57 -12.55 1.11
CA LEU A 182 21.57 -12.60 2.18
C LEU A 182 22.72 -11.58 1.97
N ASN A 183 23.11 -10.93 3.07
CA ASN A 183 24.19 -9.92 3.14
C ASN A 183 23.94 -8.63 2.35
N THR A 184 22.68 -8.31 2.02
CA THR A 184 22.36 -6.98 1.51
C THR A 184 22.68 -5.90 2.55
N THR A 185 23.02 -4.70 2.08
CA THR A 185 23.18 -3.50 2.92
C THR A 185 22.24 -2.37 2.48
N SER A 186 21.40 -2.63 1.47
CA SER A 186 20.45 -1.69 0.88
C SER A 186 19.15 -2.42 0.60
N PHE A 187 18.10 -1.95 1.24
CA PHE A 187 16.75 -2.49 1.16
C PHE A 187 15.93 -1.55 0.29
N ALA A 188 15.37 -2.08 -0.79
CA ALA A 188 14.68 -1.30 -1.80
C ALA A 188 13.47 -0.61 -1.19
N ASN A 189 13.37 0.70 -1.43
CA ASN A 189 12.16 1.45 -1.16
C ASN A 189 11.35 1.49 -2.46
N ASP A 190 10.35 0.63 -2.54
CA ASP A 190 9.37 0.61 -3.61
C ASP A 190 8.31 1.67 -3.30
N SER A 191 8.74 2.93 -3.15
CA SER A 191 7.94 4.15 -3.18
C SER A 191 8.38 5.02 -4.38
N PRO A 192 7.59 6.03 -4.81
CA PRO A 192 8.10 7.05 -5.74
C PRO A 192 9.35 7.78 -5.23
N ASN A 193 9.51 7.81 -3.91
CA ASN A 193 10.59 8.43 -3.18
C ASN A 193 11.72 7.39 -3.05
N THR A 194 12.65 7.36 -4.00
CA THR A 194 13.66 6.29 -4.14
C THR A 194 14.73 6.21 -3.02
N ASN A 195 14.46 6.71 -1.82
CA ASN A 195 15.35 6.62 -0.67
C ASN A 195 15.27 5.22 -0.07
N ALA A 196 16.17 4.33 -0.50
CA ALA A 196 16.35 3.01 0.08
C ALA A 196 16.62 3.07 1.59
N ALA A 197 16.23 2.02 2.30
CA ALA A 197 16.69 1.77 3.66
C ALA A 197 18.10 1.17 3.61
N THR A 198 19.01 1.65 4.45
CA THR A 198 20.43 1.22 4.42
C THR A 198 20.94 0.87 5.82
N CYS A 199 21.97 0.05 5.85
CA CYS A 199 22.71 -0.35 7.05
C CYS A 199 24.19 -0.53 6.70
N THR A 200 25.07 -0.66 7.69
CA THR A 200 26.52 -0.82 7.45
C THR A 200 27.20 -1.72 8.45
N GLY A 201 27.89 -2.77 8.00
CA GLY A 201 28.67 -3.63 8.89
C GLY A 201 27.79 -4.54 9.75
N ASP A 202 28.21 -4.78 10.99
CA ASP A 202 27.58 -5.78 11.87
C ASP A 202 26.19 -5.38 12.37
N ILE A 203 25.76 -4.12 12.17
CA ILE A 203 24.41 -3.64 12.53
C ILE A 203 23.36 -3.90 11.44
N CYS A 204 23.72 -4.61 10.37
CA CYS A 204 22.78 -4.94 9.30
C CYS A 204 21.93 -6.14 9.72
N PRO A 205 20.60 -6.04 9.68
CA PRO A 205 19.76 -7.20 9.94
C PRO A 205 20.04 -8.31 8.92
N GLY A 206 19.84 -9.55 9.34
CA GLY A 206 19.80 -10.68 8.43
C GLY A 206 18.70 -10.50 7.38
N ALA A 207 18.88 -11.07 6.19
CA ALA A 207 17.92 -11.01 5.10
C ALA A 207 17.70 -12.42 4.51
N GLY A 208 16.60 -12.64 3.79
CA GLY A 208 16.26 -13.94 3.20
C GLY A 208 15.59 -14.95 4.13
N ASP A 209 15.22 -14.54 5.36
CA ASP A 209 14.34 -15.33 6.22
C ASP A 209 12.92 -15.33 5.63
N LYS A 210 12.16 -16.43 5.77
CA LYS A 210 10.77 -16.46 5.27
C LYS A 210 9.89 -15.41 5.96
N GLY A 211 9.36 -14.50 5.15
CA GLY A 211 8.43 -13.45 5.55
C GLY A 211 6.99 -13.92 5.74
N GLN A 212 6.14 -12.95 6.05
CA GLN A 212 4.71 -13.05 5.82
C GLN A 212 4.42 -13.01 4.32
N MET A 213 5.10 -12.15 3.58
CA MET A 213 5.17 -12.13 2.14
C MET A 213 6.59 -12.42 1.72
N ARG A 214 6.79 -13.54 1.01
CA ARG A 214 8.11 -13.90 0.46
C ARG A 214 9.22 -13.95 1.53
N GLU A 215 10.10 -12.96 1.59
CA GLU A 215 11.29 -12.88 2.44
C GLU A 215 11.06 -11.83 3.57
N SER A 216 12.01 -11.66 4.49
CA SER A 216 11.91 -10.70 5.60
C SER A 216 13.28 -10.34 6.16
N ALA A 217 13.34 -9.24 6.91
CA ALA A 217 14.53 -8.85 7.66
C ALA A 217 14.50 -9.39 9.10
N SER A 218 15.62 -9.97 9.52
CA SER A 218 15.83 -10.63 10.82
C SER A 218 16.71 -9.76 11.71
N PHE A 219 16.17 -9.32 12.84
CA PHE A 219 16.85 -8.47 13.83
C PHE A 219 17.22 -9.32 15.03
N ASP A 220 18.50 -9.37 15.37
CA ASP A 220 19.07 -10.27 16.38
C ASP A 220 18.84 -9.81 17.83
N GLY A 221 18.41 -8.57 18.01
CA GLY A 221 18.19 -7.95 19.31
C GLY A 221 19.45 -7.40 19.98
N VAL A 222 20.56 -7.24 19.28
CA VAL A 222 21.80 -6.70 19.82
C VAL A 222 22.03 -5.28 19.34
N ASP A 223 22.06 -5.06 18.03
CA ASP A 223 22.37 -3.76 17.42
C ASP A 223 21.80 -3.53 16.01
N ASP A 224 21.10 -4.52 15.43
CA ASP A 224 20.54 -4.44 14.09
C ASP A 224 19.61 -3.24 13.86
N ALA A 225 19.86 -2.50 12.78
CA ALA A 225 19.10 -1.32 12.41
C ALA A 225 19.08 -1.07 10.89
N LEU A 226 17.93 -0.65 10.38
CA LEU A 226 17.83 -0.03 9.06
C LEU A 226 17.56 1.47 9.19
N THR A 227 18.14 2.26 8.28
CA THR A 227 17.96 3.71 8.25
C THR A 227 17.44 4.16 6.90
N VAL A 228 16.30 4.83 6.90
CA VAL A 228 15.80 5.62 5.76
C VAL A 228 16.18 7.07 5.98
N SER A 229 16.93 7.65 5.04
CA SER A 229 17.39 9.04 5.12
C SER A 229 16.21 10.00 5.19
N ASN A 230 16.37 11.07 5.99
CA ASN A 230 15.36 12.11 6.08
C ASN A 230 15.12 12.80 4.72
N SER A 231 13.85 13.11 4.44
CA SER A 231 13.42 13.96 3.31
C SER A 231 12.26 14.84 3.76
N GLY A 232 12.00 15.93 3.02
CA GLY A 232 10.85 16.79 3.31
C GLY A 232 9.50 16.08 3.14
N ASP A 233 9.45 14.98 2.37
CA ASP A 233 8.23 14.18 2.23
C ASP A 233 7.86 13.46 3.54
N LEU A 234 8.82 13.28 4.45
CA LEU A 234 8.63 12.67 5.76
C LEU A 234 8.26 13.70 6.84
N ASP A 235 8.02 14.97 6.48
CA ASP A 235 7.42 15.96 7.37
C ASP A 235 5.89 15.76 7.40
N LEU A 236 5.42 14.87 8.28
CA LEU A 236 4.06 14.33 8.27
C LEU A 236 3.13 15.08 9.25
N GLU A 237 2.07 15.69 8.73
CA GLU A 237 0.97 16.26 9.53
C GLU A 237 -0.07 15.20 9.93
N THR A 238 -0.30 14.25 9.04
CA THR A 238 -1.07 13.02 9.24
C THR A 238 -0.25 11.84 8.73
N TYR A 239 -0.54 10.63 9.19
CA TYR A 239 0.18 9.46 8.69
C TYR A 239 -0.50 8.13 8.97
N THR A 240 -0.02 7.14 8.23
CA THR A 240 -0.13 5.71 8.54
C THR A 240 1.26 5.13 8.58
N VAL A 241 1.51 4.26 9.56
CA VAL A 241 2.63 3.33 9.53
C VAL A 241 2.10 1.92 9.74
N ALA A 242 2.41 1.02 8.82
CA ALA A 242 1.98 -0.38 8.82
C ALA A 242 3.20 -1.30 8.68
N LEU A 243 3.18 -2.44 9.35
CA LEU A 243 4.18 -3.48 9.21
C LEU A 243 3.67 -4.83 9.71
N TRP A 244 4.29 -5.91 9.24
CA TRP A 244 4.22 -7.22 9.87
C TRP A 244 5.41 -7.38 10.83
N VAL A 245 5.13 -7.89 12.03
CA VAL A 245 6.13 -8.12 13.07
C VAL A 245 6.01 -9.51 13.67
N LYS A 246 7.15 -10.19 13.79
CA LYS A 246 7.30 -11.49 14.45
C LYS A 246 8.31 -11.38 15.59
N PRO A 247 7.88 -10.94 16.79
CA PRO A 247 8.79 -10.78 17.92
C PRO A 247 9.21 -12.13 18.48
N THR A 248 10.51 -12.32 18.75
CA THR A 248 11.04 -13.57 19.32
C THR A 248 11.34 -13.46 20.80
N GLN A 249 11.48 -12.24 21.32
CA GLN A 249 11.82 -11.99 22.72
C GLN A 249 11.02 -10.83 23.31
N LYS A 250 10.73 -10.97 24.61
CA LYS A 250 10.30 -9.89 25.48
C LYS A 250 11.53 -9.29 26.15
N LYS A 251 11.62 -7.97 26.19
CA LYS A 251 12.75 -7.25 26.79
C LYS A 251 12.30 -6.30 27.90
N SER A 252 13.22 -5.96 28.80
CA SER A 252 12.98 -5.09 29.95
C SER A 252 13.01 -3.59 29.63
N LEU A 253 13.27 -3.23 28.37
CA LEU A 253 13.25 -1.87 27.84
C LEU A 253 12.35 -1.84 26.59
N TRP A 254 12.00 -0.63 26.14
CA TRP A 254 11.21 -0.46 24.92
C TRP A 254 11.94 -1.01 23.71
N GLN A 255 11.33 -1.93 22.96
CA GLN A 255 11.91 -2.42 21.71
C GLN A 255 11.44 -1.53 20.56
N THR A 256 12.37 -1.05 19.72
CA THR A 256 12.03 -0.17 18.61
C THR A 256 11.63 -0.96 17.37
N LEU A 257 10.38 -0.81 16.90
CA LEU A 257 9.99 -1.35 15.60
C LEU A 257 10.31 -0.34 14.50
N ILE A 258 9.79 0.88 14.64
CA ILE A 258 10.07 2.00 13.75
C ILE A 258 9.99 3.32 14.50
N TYR A 259 10.89 4.25 14.17
CA TYR A 259 11.11 5.47 14.93
C TYR A 259 11.56 6.63 14.03
N LYS A 260 10.84 7.76 14.08
CA LYS A 260 11.28 9.03 13.49
C LYS A 260 11.40 10.09 14.58
N GLY A 261 12.63 10.32 15.02
CA GLY A 261 12.93 11.31 16.05
C GLY A 261 14.38 11.26 16.53
N ALA A 262 14.64 11.86 17.70
CA ALA A 262 15.91 11.76 18.43
C ALA A 262 15.67 11.59 19.94
N ASP A 263 16.70 11.12 20.65
CA ASP A 263 16.71 11.10 22.12
C ASP A 263 17.17 12.45 22.69
N GLY A 264 16.55 12.89 23.79
CA GLY A 264 16.67 14.27 24.30
C GLY A 264 16.05 15.32 23.36
N ALA A 265 16.11 16.61 23.71
CA ALA A 265 15.56 17.79 22.97
C ALA A 265 14.50 17.43 21.91
N GLU A 266 13.39 16.92 22.44
CA GLU A 266 12.60 15.81 21.93
C GLU A 266 11.79 16.17 20.67
N GLN A 267 12.26 15.74 19.50
CA GLN A 267 11.55 15.92 18.23
C GLN A 267 11.09 14.58 17.65
N ARG A 268 10.02 14.00 18.21
CA ARG A 268 9.42 12.73 17.75
C ARG A 268 8.17 12.98 16.93
N THR A 269 8.27 12.70 15.64
CA THR A 269 7.12 12.71 14.72
C THR A 269 6.24 11.48 14.93
N PHE A 270 6.87 10.31 15.01
CA PHE A 270 6.19 9.07 15.37
C PHE A 270 7.19 8.02 15.90
N ALA A 271 6.66 7.09 16.68
CA ALA A 271 7.35 5.86 17.07
C ALA A 271 6.32 4.76 17.32
N LEU A 272 6.66 3.56 16.87
CA LEU A 272 5.97 2.33 17.23
C LEU A 272 6.96 1.44 18.00
N LEU A 273 6.60 1.12 19.23
CA LEU A 273 7.47 0.44 20.18
C LEU A 273 6.74 -0.77 20.79
N ILE A 274 7.48 -1.81 21.17
CA ILE A 274 6.98 -2.85 22.10
C ILE A 274 7.29 -2.39 23.53
N ASN A 275 6.29 -2.44 24.41
CA ASN A 275 6.41 -2.00 25.80
C ASN A 275 7.35 -2.90 26.64
N PRO A 276 8.03 -2.34 27.67
CA PRO A 276 8.94 -3.09 28.53
C PRO A 276 8.19 -4.17 29.29
N ASP A 277 8.81 -5.34 29.41
CA ASP A 277 8.28 -6.52 30.12
C ASP A 277 6.91 -7.01 29.63
N ALA A 278 6.47 -6.52 28.48
CA ALA A 278 5.17 -6.80 27.86
C ALA A 278 5.33 -7.15 26.38
N MET A 279 4.23 -7.58 25.78
CA MET A 279 4.10 -7.71 24.32
C MET A 279 3.00 -6.77 23.79
N THR A 280 2.63 -5.77 24.58
CA THR A 280 1.76 -4.69 24.12
C THR A 280 2.60 -3.65 23.38
N LEU A 281 1.94 -2.88 22.53
CA LEU A 281 2.54 -1.85 21.70
C LEU A 281 2.33 -0.47 22.31
N ARG A 282 3.16 0.47 21.87
CA ARG A 282 2.99 1.89 22.09
C ARG A 282 3.14 2.64 20.78
N HIS A 283 2.09 3.35 20.38
CA HIS A 283 2.16 4.42 19.38
C HIS A 283 2.44 5.71 20.13
N ASN A 284 3.53 6.37 19.77
CA ASN A 284 3.95 7.57 20.46
C ASN A 284 4.40 8.65 19.50
N LEU A 285 3.70 9.78 19.55
CA LEU A 285 4.10 11.02 18.89
C LEU A 285 4.26 12.13 19.93
N GLN A 286 5.04 13.15 19.60
CA GLN A 286 4.97 14.42 20.30
C GLN A 286 4.05 15.38 19.56
N LYS A 287 3.32 16.18 20.33
CA LYS A 287 2.47 17.24 19.82
C LYS A 287 3.33 18.34 19.20
N SER A 288 2.69 19.29 18.53
CA SER A 288 3.35 20.43 17.86
C SER A 288 4.27 21.29 18.75
N ASP A 289 4.20 21.17 20.08
CA ASP A 289 5.11 21.84 21.02
C ASP A 289 6.46 21.12 21.19
N CYS A 290 6.64 19.94 20.60
CA CYS A 290 7.83 19.09 20.73
C CYS A 290 8.20 18.80 22.20
N ALA A 291 7.19 18.76 23.08
CA ALA A 291 7.40 18.55 24.51
C ALA A 291 6.31 17.65 25.12
N THR A 292 5.07 17.81 24.68
CA THR A 292 3.95 17.01 25.17
C THR A 292 3.77 15.79 24.30
N TYR A 293 3.61 14.63 24.92
CA TYR A 293 3.32 13.40 24.18
C TYR A 293 1.82 13.20 23.95
N ALA A 294 1.48 12.64 22.80
CA ALA A 294 0.25 11.88 22.61
C ALA A 294 0.65 10.41 22.47
N THR A 295 0.21 9.58 23.40
CA THR A 295 0.57 8.16 23.50
C THR A 295 -0.67 7.31 23.50
N ARG A 296 -0.64 6.24 22.72
CA ARG A 296 -1.60 5.15 22.83
C ARG A 296 -0.85 3.85 23.09
N ASP A 297 -1.12 3.26 24.25
CA ASP A 297 -0.72 1.87 24.52
C ASP A 297 -1.81 0.93 24.04
N SER A 298 -1.40 -0.22 23.52
CA SER A 298 -2.35 -1.27 23.16
C SER A 298 -2.81 -2.05 24.38
N THR A 299 -4.03 -2.60 24.30
CA THR A 299 -4.57 -3.56 25.27
C THR A 299 -4.30 -5.00 24.83
N GLY A 300 -4.39 -5.26 23.53
CA GLY A 300 -3.99 -6.50 22.88
C GLY A 300 -2.47 -6.67 22.91
N SER A 301 -2.04 -7.92 23.03
CA SER A 301 -0.64 -8.32 23.01
C SER A 301 -0.29 -9.02 21.71
N LEU A 302 0.91 -8.75 21.20
CA LEU A 302 1.49 -9.50 20.11
C LEU A 302 1.75 -10.95 20.55
N LEU A 303 1.57 -11.87 19.61
CA LEU A 303 1.92 -13.27 19.76
C LEU A 303 3.42 -13.45 19.48
N LEU A 304 4.15 -14.00 20.45
CA LEU A 304 5.57 -14.33 20.28
C LEU A 304 5.73 -15.43 19.23
N ASN A 305 6.78 -15.29 18.41
CA ASN A 305 7.15 -16.21 17.33
C ASN A 305 6.05 -16.42 16.27
N GLN A 306 5.10 -15.50 16.17
CA GLN A 306 4.06 -15.48 15.15
C GLN A 306 4.02 -14.12 14.48
N TRP A 307 3.61 -14.08 13.22
CA TRP A 307 3.37 -12.84 12.50
C TRP A 307 2.14 -12.13 13.06
N ASN A 308 2.30 -10.83 13.34
CA ASN A 308 1.23 -9.95 13.74
C ASN A 308 1.24 -8.75 12.79
N HIS A 309 0.10 -8.35 12.26
CA HIS A 309 -0.01 -7.14 11.48
C HIS A 309 -0.31 -5.97 12.40
N VAL A 310 0.50 -4.92 12.35
CA VAL A 310 0.39 -3.77 13.25
C VAL A 310 0.31 -2.50 12.43
N VAL A 311 -0.69 -1.68 12.73
CA VAL A 311 -0.87 -0.38 12.08
C VAL A 311 -1.06 0.70 13.13
N MET A 312 -0.39 1.83 12.95
CA MET A 312 -0.66 3.06 13.69
C MET A 312 -1.09 4.17 12.72
N THR A 313 -2.09 4.96 13.11
CA THR A 313 -2.58 6.07 12.31
C THR A 313 -2.69 7.34 13.15
N PHE A 314 -2.48 8.49 12.49
CA PHE A 314 -2.77 9.80 13.05
C PHE A 314 -3.44 10.68 11.99
N ASP A 315 -4.70 11.04 12.20
CA ASP A 315 -5.55 11.73 11.22
C ASP A 315 -5.68 13.25 11.48
N GLY A 316 -4.92 13.78 12.43
CA GLY A 316 -5.02 15.18 12.87
C GLY A 316 -6.01 15.40 14.02
N ASN A 317 -6.80 14.40 14.39
CA ASN A 317 -7.78 14.43 15.48
C ASN A 317 -7.61 13.30 16.49
N GLU A 318 -7.06 12.17 16.08
CA GLU A 318 -6.95 10.95 16.85
C GLU A 318 -5.67 10.17 16.51
N ASN A 319 -5.04 9.62 17.55
CA ASN A 319 -3.89 8.72 17.47
C ASN A 319 -4.38 7.29 17.77
N ALA A 320 -4.29 6.39 16.81
CA ALA A 320 -4.92 5.07 16.85
C ALA A 320 -3.93 3.92 16.59
N LEU A 321 -4.20 2.78 17.23
CA LEU A 321 -3.48 1.52 17.07
C LEU A 321 -4.41 0.39 16.66
N TYR A 322 -3.95 -0.43 15.72
CA TYR A 322 -4.64 -1.60 15.21
C TYR A 322 -3.72 -2.81 15.28
N ILE A 323 -4.29 -3.97 15.61
CA ILE A 323 -3.61 -5.26 15.62
C ILE A 323 -4.45 -6.24 14.81
N ASN A 324 -3.83 -6.91 13.84
CA ASN A 324 -4.45 -7.91 12.96
C ASN A 324 -5.75 -7.39 12.32
N GLY A 325 -5.69 -6.19 11.76
CA GLY A 325 -6.80 -5.56 11.02
C GLY A 325 -7.94 -5.01 11.89
N SER A 326 -7.84 -5.06 13.22
CA SER A 326 -8.88 -4.58 14.14
C SER A 326 -8.38 -3.41 15.00
N LEU A 327 -9.24 -2.44 15.29
CA LEU A 327 -8.91 -1.33 16.19
C LEU A 327 -8.68 -1.86 17.61
N ASP A 328 -7.47 -1.67 18.13
CA ASP A 328 -7.15 -1.98 19.53
C ASP A 328 -7.49 -0.78 20.44
N GLY A 329 -7.24 0.43 19.92
CA GLY A 329 -7.88 1.63 20.43
C GLY A 329 -7.13 2.90 20.09
N ALA A 330 -7.68 4.01 20.57
CA ALA A 330 -7.26 5.32 20.11
C ALA A 330 -7.39 6.40 21.19
N VAL A 331 -6.71 7.53 21.00
CA VAL A 331 -6.72 8.68 21.91
C VAL A 331 -6.90 9.97 21.13
N ALA A 332 -7.83 10.80 21.58
CA ALA A 332 -8.07 12.10 20.98
C ALA A 332 -6.84 13.00 21.08
N TYR A 333 -6.40 13.51 19.94
CA TYR A 333 -5.40 14.55 19.84
C TYR A 333 -5.66 15.40 18.59
N VAL A 334 -6.15 16.62 18.79
CA VAL A 334 -6.34 17.59 17.70
C VAL A 334 -5.06 18.42 17.52
N GLY A 335 -4.45 18.35 16.34
CA GLY A 335 -3.25 19.11 16.00
C GLY A 335 -2.35 18.38 15.01
N THR A 336 -1.07 18.75 14.99
CA THR A 336 -0.05 18.13 14.15
C THR A 336 1.11 17.59 15.00
N PRO A 337 1.78 16.51 14.57
CA PRO A 337 2.95 16.01 15.27
C PRO A 337 4.09 17.02 15.23
N CYS A 338 4.99 16.96 16.21
CA CYS A 338 6.29 17.59 16.13
C CYS A 338 7.05 17.07 14.90
N GLN A 339 7.65 17.97 14.12
CA GLN A 339 8.43 17.59 12.95
C GLN A 339 9.88 17.34 13.33
N SER A 340 10.48 16.33 12.70
CA SER A 340 11.85 15.89 12.98
C SER A 340 12.65 15.81 11.69
N SER A 341 13.81 16.46 11.70
CA SER A 341 14.79 16.34 10.60
C SER A 341 15.65 15.08 10.69
N ASN A 342 15.41 14.23 11.69
CA ASN A 342 16.12 12.97 11.86
C ASN A 342 15.65 11.90 10.87
N PRO A 343 16.52 10.93 10.53
CA PRO A 343 16.16 9.76 9.75
C PRO A 343 15.03 8.94 10.39
N VAL A 344 14.45 8.05 9.60
CA VAL A 344 13.59 6.98 10.12
C VAL A 344 14.48 5.76 10.39
N HIS A 345 14.38 5.22 11.59
CA HIS A 345 15.09 4.00 11.98
C HIS A 345 14.10 2.84 12.18
N LEU A 346 14.48 1.65 11.72
CA LEU A 346 13.77 0.40 11.98
C LEU A 346 14.67 -0.51 12.82
N GLY A 347 14.07 -1.28 13.73
CA GLY A 347 14.76 -2.27 14.56
C GLY A 347 15.54 -1.70 15.75
N ALA A 348 16.13 -0.51 15.63
CA ALA A 348 16.78 0.18 16.73
C ALA A 348 16.52 1.69 16.69
N SER A 349 16.80 2.38 17.79
CA SER A 349 16.85 3.84 17.84
C SER A 349 18.05 4.29 18.66
N THR A 350 18.34 5.59 18.63
CA THR A 350 19.39 6.20 19.44
C THR A 350 18.95 6.46 20.89
N ALA A 351 17.75 6.01 21.29
CA ALA A 351 17.20 6.31 22.62
C ALA A 351 17.77 5.40 23.71
N SER A 352 18.30 6.03 24.76
CA SER A 352 19.01 5.39 25.87
C SER A 352 18.15 4.44 26.71
N ASN A 353 16.83 4.62 26.70
CA ASN A 353 15.85 3.78 27.37
C ASN A 353 15.20 2.74 26.42
N HIS A 354 15.65 2.66 25.17
CA HIS A 354 15.22 1.66 24.21
C HIS A 354 16.28 0.56 24.09
N THR A 355 15.89 -0.56 23.51
CA THR A 355 16.75 -1.68 23.14
C THR A 355 16.43 -2.11 21.71
N PRO A 356 17.39 -2.65 20.95
CA PRO A 356 17.12 -3.18 19.62
C PRO A 356 16.07 -4.28 19.64
N PHE A 357 15.29 -4.37 18.58
CA PHE A 357 14.24 -5.35 18.40
C PHE A 357 14.82 -6.73 18.15
N ALA A 358 14.22 -7.75 18.75
CA ALA A 358 14.55 -9.15 18.50
C ALA A 358 13.38 -9.84 17.77
N GLY A 359 13.58 -10.22 16.51
CA GLY A 359 12.58 -10.87 15.68
C GLY A 359 12.63 -10.45 14.21
N ASN A 360 11.56 -10.72 13.47
CA ASN A 360 11.49 -10.39 12.04
C ASN A 360 10.51 -9.22 11.80
N LEU A 361 10.84 -8.38 10.82
CA LEU A 361 9.95 -7.37 10.24
C LEU A 361 9.74 -7.66 8.75
N ASP A 362 8.56 -7.30 8.25
CA ASP A 362 8.16 -7.49 6.87
C ASP A 362 7.12 -6.42 6.46
N GLU A 363 7.03 -6.08 5.16
CA GLU A 363 6.05 -5.17 4.54
C GLU A 363 5.92 -3.81 5.27
N VAL A 364 7.04 -3.11 5.50
CA VAL A 364 7.03 -1.85 6.25
C VAL A 364 6.62 -0.69 5.36
N THR A 365 5.47 -0.10 5.68
CA THR A 365 4.88 1.04 4.95
C THR A 365 4.79 2.28 5.83
N VAL A 366 5.14 3.44 5.27
CA VAL A 366 4.86 4.79 5.82
C VAL A 366 4.15 5.61 4.76
N ALA A 367 3.02 6.22 5.08
CA ALA A 367 2.26 7.08 4.18
C ALA A 367 1.84 8.38 4.88
N SER A 368 1.64 9.47 4.13
CA SER A 368 1.22 10.78 4.66
C SER A 368 -0.27 10.89 4.98
N GLY A 369 -1.07 9.88 4.66
CA GLY A 369 -2.50 9.80 4.99
C GLY A 369 -2.79 8.80 6.11
N ALA A 370 -3.77 9.09 6.96
CA ALA A 370 -4.29 8.15 7.96
C ALA A 370 -5.33 7.19 7.33
N LEU A 371 -5.15 5.89 7.52
CA LEU A 371 -6.18 4.90 7.18
C LEU A 371 -7.33 4.97 8.18
N SER A 372 -8.56 4.78 7.69
CA SER A 372 -9.71 4.47 8.54
C SER A 372 -9.70 3.00 8.99
N GLU A 373 -10.50 2.67 10.00
CA GLU A 373 -10.58 1.30 10.52
C GLU A 373 -10.94 0.26 9.45
N ALA A 374 -11.99 0.53 8.65
CA ALA A 374 -12.40 -0.38 7.57
C ALA A 374 -11.28 -0.62 6.55
N GLN A 375 -10.42 0.37 6.40
CA GLN A 375 -9.34 0.32 5.46
C GLN A 375 -8.09 -0.39 5.99
N VAL A 376 -7.79 -0.23 7.28
CA VAL A 376 -6.79 -1.06 7.98
C VAL A 376 -7.19 -2.53 7.90
N HIS A 377 -8.49 -2.81 8.08
CA HIS A 377 -9.04 -4.16 7.93
C HIS A 377 -8.84 -4.69 6.51
N ALA A 378 -9.19 -3.92 5.48
CA ALA A 378 -8.98 -4.31 4.08
C ALA A 378 -7.50 -4.54 3.74
N LEU A 379 -6.58 -3.71 4.26
CA LEU A 379 -5.14 -3.91 4.10
C LEU A 379 -4.70 -5.25 4.71
N TYR A 380 -5.14 -5.53 5.94
CA TYR A 380 -4.84 -6.79 6.61
C TYR A 380 -5.35 -8.01 5.85
N ASP A 381 -6.60 -8.00 5.38
CA ASP A 381 -7.19 -9.11 4.62
C ASP A 381 -6.43 -9.35 3.31
N TYR A 382 -6.12 -8.27 2.59
CA TYR A 382 -5.33 -8.34 1.35
C TYR A 382 -3.97 -8.99 1.61
N GLN A 383 -3.24 -8.49 2.62
CA GLN A 383 -1.90 -8.98 2.92
C GLN A 383 -1.89 -10.40 3.52
N SER A 384 -2.93 -10.78 4.26
CA SER A 384 -3.06 -12.12 4.84
C SER A 384 -3.40 -13.18 3.79
N ALA A 385 -4.19 -12.83 2.76
CA ALA A 385 -4.56 -13.76 1.69
C ALA A 385 -3.35 -14.30 0.90
N TRP A 386 -2.31 -13.48 0.73
CA TRP A 386 -1.05 -13.89 0.07
C TRP A 386 -0.34 -15.04 0.81
N TYR A 387 -0.47 -15.11 2.13
CA TYR A 387 0.13 -16.18 2.93
C TYR A 387 -0.61 -17.51 2.74
N ASP A 388 -1.94 -17.47 2.76
CA ASP A 388 -2.78 -18.68 2.68
C ASP A 388 -2.74 -19.34 1.29
N GLU A 389 -2.65 -18.57 0.22
CA GLU A 389 -2.61 -19.08 -1.15
C GLU A 389 -1.32 -19.87 -1.44
N LYS A 390 -0.18 -19.50 -0.82
CA LYS A 390 1.10 -20.23 -1.02
C LYS A 390 1.28 -21.46 -0.15
N GLN A 391 0.67 -21.53 1.04
CA GLN A 391 0.72 -22.75 1.88
C GLN A 391 -0.02 -23.93 1.22
N GLN A 392 -0.96 -23.67 0.31
CA GLN A 392 -1.68 -24.72 -0.43
C GLN A 392 -0.92 -25.24 -1.66
N HIS A 393 0.17 -24.59 -2.06
CA HIS A 393 0.93 -24.90 -3.28
C HIS A 393 2.40 -25.28 -3.04
N THR A 394 2.79 -25.51 -1.79
CA THR A 394 4.05 -26.19 -1.40
C THR A 394 3.76 -27.59 -0.87
#